data_AF-A0A7W1FD06-F1
#
_entry.id   AF-A0A7W1FD06-F1
#
_cell.length_a   1.000
_cell.length_b   1.000
_cell.length_c   1.000
_cell.angle_alpha   90.00
_cell.angle_beta   90.00
_cell.angle_gamma   90.00
#
_symmetry.space_group_name_H-M   'P 1'
#
loop_
_entity.id
_entity.type
_entity.pdbx_description
1 polymer ?
#
loop_
_entity_poly.entity_id
_entity_poly.type
_entity_poly.pdbx_seq_one_letter_code
_entity_poly.pdbx_strand_id
1 'polypeptide(L)'
;MMKKLFPKILVCILLFATTVFAQRDLGARPTGSGGVLMPEQAAYDVKSYDLAVRVNPQEQSIKGVLTAKALIVKPIDKFVLDLDMPFTVESVALVSPLKDKGDIPLKFERREGKIWISLPTMEKAGKTIDVRMAYGGKPRVAPRPPWVGGFVWSKTADGSPWFATAVQNDGADLWFPVKDHPSDKPETTT
;
A
#
# COMPACT_ATOMS: atom_id res chain seq x y z
N MET A 1 -20.35 -38.57 55.69
CA MET A 1 -21.44 -37.61 55.37
C MET A 1 -20.88 -36.53 54.46
N MET A 2 -21.10 -36.66 53.16
CA MET A 2 -20.53 -35.84 52.09
C MET A 2 -21.20 -34.46 52.05
N LYS A 3 -20.44 -33.37 52.21
CA LYS A 3 -20.89 -32.03 51.81
C LYS A 3 -20.33 -31.73 50.43
N LYS A 4 -21.19 -31.81 49.41
CA LYS A 4 -20.90 -31.52 48.01
C LYS A 4 -20.50 -30.05 47.85
N LEU A 5 -19.19 -29.76 47.95
CA LEU A 5 -18.61 -28.45 47.71
C LEU A 5 -18.20 -28.28 46.23
N PHE A 6 -19.05 -28.69 45.29
CA PHE A 6 -18.68 -28.80 43.87
C PHE A 6 -19.55 -28.06 42.82
N PRO A 7 -20.56 -27.22 43.13
CA PRO A 7 -21.24 -26.47 42.05
C PRO A 7 -20.84 -24.99 41.95
N LYS A 8 -20.16 -24.39 42.94
CA LYS A 8 -19.91 -22.93 42.95
C LYS A 8 -18.62 -22.48 42.27
N ILE A 9 -17.57 -23.32 42.25
CA ILE A 9 -16.28 -22.96 41.62
C ILE A 9 -16.35 -23.12 40.09
N LEU A 10 -17.17 -24.04 39.58
CA LEU A 10 -17.32 -24.26 38.14
C LEU A 10 -18.08 -23.12 37.43
N VAL A 11 -18.97 -22.41 38.15
CA VAL A 11 -19.73 -21.28 37.59
C VAL A 11 -18.87 -20.01 37.44
N CYS A 12 -17.85 -19.82 38.28
CA CYS A 12 -16.95 -18.66 38.15
C CYS A 12 -15.96 -18.80 36.98
N ILE A 13 -15.58 -20.02 36.58
CA ILE A 13 -14.66 -20.24 35.45
C ILE A 13 -15.40 -20.10 34.10
N LEU A 14 -16.68 -20.48 34.03
CA LEU A 14 -17.51 -20.31 32.83
C LEU A 14 -17.90 -18.85 32.53
N LEU A 15 -17.86 -17.96 33.52
CA LEU A 15 -18.10 -16.52 33.34
C LEU A 15 -16.86 -15.73 32.89
N PHE A 16 -15.67 -16.34 32.87
CA PHE A 16 -14.45 -15.69 32.39
C PHE A 16 -14.12 -15.97 30.92
N ALA A 17 -14.76 -16.98 30.31
CA ALA A 17 -14.42 -17.43 28.96
C ALA A 17 -15.05 -16.59 27.83
N THR A 18 -15.95 -15.65 28.12
CA THR A 18 -16.65 -14.85 27.10
C THR A 18 -15.98 -13.52 26.75
N THR A 19 -14.78 -13.23 27.27
CA THR A 19 -14.07 -11.97 26.97
C THR A 19 -13.02 -12.08 25.86
N VAL A 20 -12.96 -13.21 25.13
CA VAL A 20 -11.99 -13.41 24.04
C VAL A 20 -12.60 -13.10 22.68
N PHE A 21 -13.16 -11.90 22.53
CA PHE A 21 -13.31 -11.23 21.23
C PHE A 21 -13.03 -9.74 21.40
N ALA A 22 -11.84 -9.42 21.89
CA ALA A 22 -11.25 -8.10 21.70
C ALA A 22 -10.59 -8.03 20.31
N GLN A 23 -11.31 -8.36 19.23
CA GLN A 23 -10.93 -7.82 17.92
C GLN A 23 -11.25 -6.33 18.03
N ARG A 24 -10.21 -5.53 18.26
CA ARG A 24 -10.31 -4.08 18.23
C ARG A 24 -10.86 -3.69 16.86
N ASP A 25 -12.14 -3.33 16.81
CA ASP A 25 -12.69 -2.59 15.68
C ASP A 25 -12.01 -1.21 15.71
N LEU A 26 -10.89 -1.13 15.02
CA LEU A 26 -10.07 0.07 14.95
C LEU A 26 -10.71 1.13 14.03
N GLY A 27 -11.89 0.88 13.46
CA GLY A 27 -12.65 1.84 12.65
C GLY A 27 -12.20 1.92 11.18
N ALA A 28 -11.24 1.07 10.76
CA ALA A 28 -10.84 0.90 9.36
C ALA A 28 -10.67 -0.59 9.07
N ARG A 29 -11.15 -1.05 7.90
CA ARG A 29 -10.86 -2.42 7.43
C ARG A 29 -9.34 -2.55 7.27
N PRO A 30 -8.73 -3.66 7.72
CA PRO A 30 -7.34 -3.97 7.39
C PRO A 30 -7.17 -3.87 5.87
N THR A 31 -6.15 -3.17 5.41
CA THR A 31 -5.77 -3.22 4.00
C THR A 31 -5.28 -4.63 3.67
N GLY A 32 -5.30 -5.01 2.40
CA GLY A 32 -4.80 -6.31 1.95
C GLY A 32 -3.27 -6.45 2.01
N SER A 33 -2.58 -5.51 2.65
CA SER A 33 -1.13 -5.45 2.76
C SER A 33 -0.56 -6.75 3.33
N GLY A 34 0.42 -7.32 2.64
CA GLY A 34 1.04 -8.59 3.06
C GLY A 34 0.12 -9.82 3.11
N GLY A 35 -1.06 -9.74 2.49
CA GLY A 35 -1.98 -10.87 2.32
C GLY A 35 -1.49 -11.87 1.25
N VAL A 36 -2.41 -12.56 0.58
CA VAL A 36 -2.03 -13.47 -0.51
C VAL A 36 -1.49 -12.67 -1.69
N LEU A 37 -0.22 -12.89 -2.06
CA LEU A 37 0.39 -12.24 -3.21
C LEU A 37 -0.27 -12.70 -4.51
N MET A 38 -0.77 -11.73 -5.28
CA MET A 38 -1.45 -11.99 -6.55
C MET A 38 -0.48 -12.58 -7.60
N PRO A 39 -0.95 -13.47 -8.49
CA PRO A 39 -0.12 -14.01 -9.56
C PRO A 39 0.57 -12.94 -10.42
N GLU A 40 -0.13 -11.85 -10.75
CA GLU A 40 0.39 -10.73 -11.52
C GLU A 40 1.52 -9.99 -10.79
N GLN A 41 1.40 -9.84 -9.48
CA GLN A 41 2.43 -9.21 -8.63
C GLN A 41 3.60 -10.15 -8.34
N ALA A 42 3.34 -11.46 -8.24
CA ALA A 42 4.36 -12.50 -8.08
C ALA A 42 5.19 -12.74 -9.35
N ALA A 43 4.74 -12.22 -10.50
CA ALA A 43 5.39 -12.39 -11.79
C ALA A 43 6.51 -11.36 -12.06
N TYR A 44 6.74 -10.43 -11.14
CA TYR A 44 7.89 -9.52 -11.18
C TYR A 44 8.48 -9.26 -9.78
N ASP A 45 9.73 -8.85 -9.74
CA ASP A 45 10.51 -8.49 -8.55
C ASP A 45 10.86 -6.99 -8.65
N VAL A 46 10.44 -6.17 -7.67
CA VAL A 46 10.73 -4.74 -7.70
C VAL A 46 12.16 -4.50 -7.26
N LYS A 47 12.94 -3.87 -8.13
CA LYS A 47 14.33 -3.53 -7.86
C LYS A 47 14.46 -2.19 -7.17
N SER A 48 13.73 -1.19 -7.64
CA SER A 48 13.79 0.14 -7.03
C SER A 48 12.53 0.95 -7.25
N TYR A 49 12.33 1.91 -6.34
CA TYR A 49 11.38 3.00 -6.50
C TYR A 49 12.12 4.34 -6.51
N ASP A 50 11.81 5.19 -7.48
CA ASP A 50 12.20 6.59 -7.50
C ASP A 50 10.92 7.43 -7.33
N LEU A 51 10.80 8.10 -6.18
CA LEU A 51 9.57 8.74 -5.72
C LEU A 51 9.80 10.24 -5.50
N ALA A 52 9.27 11.05 -6.42
CA ALA A 52 9.17 12.49 -6.24
C ALA A 52 7.78 12.86 -5.72
N VAL A 53 7.67 13.40 -4.50
CA VAL A 53 6.39 13.79 -3.89
C VAL A 53 6.40 15.27 -3.50
N ARG A 54 5.31 15.95 -3.84
CA ARG A 54 4.96 17.27 -3.33
C ARG A 54 3.81 17.14 -2.35
N VAL A 55 4.03 17.61 -1.13
CA VAL A 55 3.02 17.64 -0.06
C VAL A 55 2.43 19.05 0.04
N ASN A 56 1.10 19.15 0.11
CA ASN A 56 0.38 20.39 0.42
C ASN A 56 -0.37 20.26 1.76
N PRO A 57 0.24 20.72 2.87
CA PRO A 57 -0.39 20.62 4.19
C PRO A 57 -1.66 21.45 4.35
N GLN A 58 -1.84 22.54 3.59
CA GLN A 58 -3.05 23.37 3.69
C GLN A 58 -4.28 22.65 3.11
N GLU A 59 -4.10 21.96 1.99
CA GLU A 59 -5.17 21.20 1.34
C GLU A 59 -5.27 19.75 1.81
N GLN A 60 -4.30 19.32 2.64
CA GLN A 60 -4.10 17.93 3.04
C GLN A 60 -4.04 16.98 1.83
N SER A 61 -3.27 17.39 0.82
CA SER A 61 -3.14 16.69 -0.46
C SER A 61 -1.68 16.41 -0.80
N ILE A 62 -1.46 15.42 -1.65
CA ILE A 62 -0.15 15.15 -2.26
C ILE A 62 -0.28 14.99 -3.77
N LYS A 63 0.81 15.29 -4.46
CA LYS A 63 1.04 14.89 -5.85
C LYS A 63 2.37 14.16 -5.91
N GLY A 64 2.43 13.06 -6.66
CA GLY A 64 3.64 12.27 -6.77
C GLY A 64 3.88 11.79 -8.19
N VAL A 65 5.16 11.58 -8.48
CA VAL A 65 5.62 10.82 -9.63
C VAL A 65 6.47 9.68 -9.10
N LEU A 66 6.09 8.46 -9.45
CA LEU A 66 6.82 7.26 -9.09
C LEU A 66 7.37 6.62 -10.36
N THR A 67 8.65 6.24 -10.37
CA THR A 67 9.20 5.29 -11.34
C THR A 67 9.53 3.98 -10.61
N ALA A 68 8.85 2.90 -10.97
CA ALA A 68 9.10 1.56 -10.45
C ALA A 68 9.94 0.76 -11.45
N LYS A 69 11.14 0.34 -11.02
CA LYS A 69 12.00 -0.58 -11.77
C LYS A 69 11.69 -2.01 -11.34
N ALA A 70 11.32 -2.87 -12.28
CA ALA A 70 10.95 -4.25 -11.98
C ALA A 70 11.62 -5.26 -12.92
N LEU A 71 12.17 -6.31 -12.35
CA LEU A 71 12.64 -7.50 -13.06
C LEU A 71 11.46 -8.45 -13.28
N ILE A 72 11.18 -8.79 -14.52
CA ILE A 72 10.14 -9.76 -14.86
C ILE A 72 10.66 -11.17 -14.55
N VAL A 73 9.96 -11.93 -13.70
CA VAL A 73 10.34 -13.30 -13.33
C VAL A 73 9.49 -14.36 -14.03
N LYS A 74 8.28 -13.99 -14.48
CA LYS A 74 7.41 -14.80 -15.33
C LYS A 74 6.83 -13.91 -16.43
N PRO A 75 6.50 -14.45 -17.62
CA PRO A 75 5.92 -13.62 -18.67
C PRO A 75 4.67 -12.86 -18.21
N ILE A 76 4.60 -11.56 -18.49
CA ILE A 76 3.46 -10.70 -18.14
C ILE A 76 3.06 -9.78 -19.28
N ASP A 77 1.76 -9.51 -19.38
CA ASP A 77 1.19 -8.42 -20.17
C ASP A 77 0.43 -7.40 -19.29
N LYS A 78 0.38 -7.66 -17.97
CA LYS A 78 -0.18 -6.80 -16.94
C LYS A 78 0.84 -6.54 -15.84
N PHE A 79 1.05 -5.27 -15.53
CA PHE A 79 1.83 -4.83 -14.38
C PHE A 79 0.87 -4.21 -13.36
N VAL A 80 0.90 -4.67 -12.11
CA VAL A 80 -0.12 -4.30 -11.11
C VAL A 80 0.54 -3.75 -9.86
N LEU A 81 0.19 -2.54 -9.45
CA LEU A 81 0.60 -1.94 -8.18
C LEU A 81 -0.62 -1.57 -7.34
N ASP A 82 -0.46 -1.60 -6.03
CA ASP A 82 -1.42 -1.13 -5.05
C ASP A 82 -1.35 0.39 -4.91
N LEU A 83 -2.49 1.05 -4.75
CA LEU A 83 -2.62 2.47 -4.41
C LEU A 83 -4.03 2.70 -3.85
N ASP A 84 -4.15 3.30 -2.66
CA ASP A 84 -5.44 3.49 -2.01
C ASP A 84 -6.42 4.32 -2.87
N MET A 85 -7.70 4.07 -2.69
CA MET A 85 -8.80 4.62 -3.50
C MET A 85 -8.91 6.17 -3.53
N PRO A 86 -8.48 6.94 -2.50
CA PRO A 86 -8.52 8.39 -2.55
C PRO A 86 -7.61 9.04 -3.61
N PHE A 87 -6.73 8.27 -4.24
CA PHE A 87 -5.82 8.77 -5.27
C PHE A 87 -6.35 8.58 -6.69
N THR A 88 -6.14 9.62 -7.49
CA THR A 88 -6.27 9.60 -8.94
C THR A 88 -4.90 9.36 -9.55
N VAL A 89 -4.83 8.45 -10.52
CA VAL A 89 -3.65 8.26 -11.38
C VAL A 89 -3.88 9.07 -12.65
N GLU A 90 -3.01 10.04 -12.90
CA GLU A 90 -3.11 10.97 -14.02
C GLU A 90 -2.51 10.39 -15.30
N SER A 91 -1.40 9.66 -15.16
CA SER A 91 -0.72 9.04 -16.31
C SER A 91 0.12 7.84 -15.88
N VAL A 92 0.32 6.94 -16.84
CA VAL A 92 1.23 5.79 -16.72
C VAL A 92 2.00 5.65 -18.03
N ALA A 93 3.29 5.40 -17.95
CA ALA A 93 4.14 5.20 -19.12
C ALA A 93 5.25 4.16 -18.85
N LEU A 94 5.65 3.45 -19.91
CA LEU A 94 6.87 2.66 -19.94
C LEU A 94 8.02 3.59 -20.29
N VAL A 95 9.02 3.70 -19.41
CA VAL A 95 10.20 4.54 -19.65
C VAL A 95 11.04 3.91 -20.74
N SER A 96 11.34 4.68 -21.79
CA SER A 96 12.20 4.20 -22.86
C SER A 96 13.66 4.20 -22.39
N PRO A 97 14.42 3.11 -22.60
CA PRO A 97 15.86 3.10 -22.37
C PRO A 97 16.60 4.00 -23.37
N LEU A 98 15.97 4.31 -24.50
CA LEU A 98 16.48 5.20 -25.53
C LEU A 98 15.91 6.61 -25.29
N LYS A 99 16.76 7.52 -24.79
CA LYS A 99 16.37 8.87 -24.35
C LYS A 99 15.71 9.73 -25.44
N ASP A 100 15.99 9.42 -26.70
CA ASP A 100 15.48 10.09 -27.91
C ASP A 100 14.06 9.67 -28.29
N LYS A 101 13.56 8.51 -27.79
CA LYS A 101 12.25 7.98 -28.19
C LYS A 101 11.08 8.39 -27.29
N GLY A 102 11.34 9.12 -26.21
CA GLY A 102 10.33 9.48 -25.20
C GLY A 102 9.74 8.26 -24.50
N ASP A 103 8.99 8.48 -23.42
CA ASP A 103 8.27 7.41 -22.74
C ASP A 103 7.06 6.95 -23.55
N ILE A 104 6.70 5.68 -23.44
CA ILE A 104 5.56 5.10 -24.16
C ILE A 104 4.33 5.13 -23.23
N PRO A 105 3.26 5.87 -23.54
CA PRO A 105 2.05 5.89 -22.73
C PRO A 105 1.42 4.51 -22.63
N LEU A 106 1.00 4.11 -21.42
CA LEU A 106 0.35 2.84 -21.15
C LEU A 106 -1.12 3.05 -20.78
N LYS A 107 -1.96 2.12 -21.23
CA LYS A 107 -3.35 2.04 -20.75
C LYS A 107 -3.35 1.45 -19.35
N PHE A 108 -4.16 2.00 -18.46
CA PHE A 108 -4.32 1.47 -17.12
C PHE A 108 -5.77 1.59 -16.66
N GLU A 109 -6.09 0.81 -15.63
CA GLU A 109 -7.40 0.86 -14.97
C GLU A 109 -7.25 0.85 -13.45
N ARG A 110 -8.16 1.54 -12.76
CA ARG A 110 -8.24 1.57 -11.30
C ARG A 110 -9.35 0.63 -10.83
N ARG A 111 -8.98 -0.41 -10.08
CA ARG A 111 -9.92 -1.41 -9.55
C ARG A 111 -9.48 -1.82 -8.15
N GLU A 112 -10.37 -1.74 -7.17
CA GLU A 112 -10.17 -2.28 -5.80
C GLU A 112 -8.84 -1.86 -5.14
N GLY A 113 -8.48 -0.57 -5.25
CA GLY A 113 -7.22 -0.08 -4.67
C GLY A 113 -5.97 -0.50 -5.44
N LYS A 114 -6.09 -0.92 -6.70
CA LYS A 114 -4.96 -1.31 -7.56
C LYS A 114 -4.95 -0.57 -8.89
N ILE A 115 -3.76 -0.45 -9.47
CA ILE A 115 -3.50 0.12 -10.79
C ILE A 115 -3.14 -1.04 -11.70
N TRP A 116 -4.04 -1.39 -12.62
CA TRP A 116 -3.86 -2.47 -13.59
C TRP A 116 -3.32 -1.90 -14.89
N ILE A 117 -2.03 -2.04 -15.12
CA ILE A 117 -1.32 -1.40 -16.23
C ILE A 117 -1.14 -2.43 -17.35
N SER A 118 -1.59 -2.09 -18.55
CA SER A 118 -1.47 -2.96 -19.74
C SER A 118 -0.16 -2.68 -20.45
N LEU A 119 0.68 -3.71 -20.57
CA LEU A 119 1.90 -3.67 -21.36
C LEU A 119 1.56 -3.83 -22.85
N PRO A 120 2.28 -3.16 -23.75
CA PRO A 120 1.97 -3.19 -25.20
C PRO A 120 2.25 -4.56 -25.82
N THR A 121 3.15 -5.33 -25.21
CA THR A 121 3.53 -6.67 -25.60
C THR A 121 3.74 -7.54 -24.36
N MET A 122 3.67 -8.86 -24.52
CA MET A 122 4.08 -9.81 -23.49
C MET A 122 5.57 -9.63 -23.16
N GLU A 123 5.86 -9.16 -21.95
CA GLU A 123 7.22 -9.02 -21.45
C GLU A 123 7.73 -10.36 -20.95
N LYS A 124 8.93 -10.74 -21.40
CA LYS A 124 9.53 -12.03 -21.09
C LYS A 124 10.27 -11.99 -19.75
N ALA A 125 10.34 -13.15 -19.09
CA ALA A 125 11.18 -13.34 -17.92
C ALA A 125 12.64 -12.95 -18.22
N GLY A 126 13.31 -12.35 -17.23
CA GLY A 126 14.67 -11.82 -17.33
C GLY A 126 14.76 -10.37 -17.83
N LYS A 127 13.68 -9.79 -18.37
CA LYS A 127 13.66 -8.38 -18.77
C LYS A 127 13.47 -7.48 -17.55
N THR A 128 14.16 -6.35 -17.50
CA THR A 128 13.85 -5.26 -16.56
C THR A 128 13.07 -4.17 -17.27
N ILE A 129 12.01 -3.67 -16.64
CA ILE A 129 11.19 -2.56 -17.13
C ILE A 129 11.14 -1.44 -16.09
N ASP A 130 10.95 -0.21 -16.57
CA ASP A 130 10.75 0.97 -15.75
C ASP A 130 9.36 1.54 -16.05
N VAL A 131 8.46 1.53 -15.06
CA VAL A 131 7.09 2.02 -15.20
C VAL A 131 6.95 3.30 -14.39
N ARG A 132 6.64 4.41 -15.09
CA ARG A 132 6.44 5.73 -14.49
C ARG A 132 4.96 6.04 -14.35
N MET A 133 4.57 6.58 -13.20
CA MET A 133 3.19 6.94 -12.88
C MET A 133 3.14 8.33 -12.25
N ALA A 134 2.24 9.19 -12.73
CA ALA A 134 1.87 10.42 -12.05
C ALA A 134 0.54 10.22 -11.33
N TYR A 135 0.46 10.64 -10.07
CA TYR A 135 -0.73 10.48 -9.24
C TYR A 135 -0.91 11.66 -8.29
N GLY A 136 -2.11 11.81 -7.75
CA GLY A 136 -2.40 12.82 -6.75
C GLY A 136 -3.75 12.62 -6.09
N GLY A 137 -3.92 13.22 -4.93
CA GLY A 137 -5.15 13.09 -4.15
C GLY A 137 -4.98 13.53 -2.70
N LYS A 138 -6.01 13.27 -1.91
CA LYS A 138 -6.00 13.49 -0.47
C LYS A 138 -5.82 12.13 0.22
N PRO A 139 -4.64 11.82 0.78
CA PRO A 139 -4.44 10.55 1.46
C PRO A 139 -5.43 10.41 2.61
N ARG A 140 -5.79 9.17 2.93
CA ARG A 140 -6.54 8.85 4.14
C ARG A 140 -5.82 9.45 5.36
N VAL A 141 -6.55 10.20 6.18
CA VAL A 141 -6.02 10.72 7.44
C VAL A 141 -5.98 9.58 8.46
N ALA A 142 -4.84 9.39 9.12
CA ALA A 142 -4.65 8.39 10.16
C ALA A 142 -5.58 8.68 11.34
N PRO A 143 -6.60 7.85 11.61
CA PRO A 143 -7.55 8.09 12.71
C PRO A 143 -6.91 7.90 14.09
N ARG A 144 -5.93 6.99 14.19
CA ARG A 144 -5.27 6.63 15.46
C ARG A 144 -3.85 6.11 15.20
N PRO A 145 -2.91 6.96 14.74
CA PRO A 145 -1.53 6.52 14.50
C PRO A 145 -0.86 6.06 15.81
N PRO A 146 0.01 5.03 15.79
CA PRO A 146 0.38 4.21 14.63
C PRO A 146 -0.54 3.00 14.40
N TRP A 147 -1.60 2.84 15.19
CA TRP A 147 -2.47 1.65 15.19
C TRP A 147 -3.44 1.58 14.02
N VAL A 148 -3.87 2.75 13.53
CA VAL A 148 -4.69 2.91 12.32
C VAL A 148 -3.99 3.92 11.44
N GLY A 149 -3.46 3.41 10.34
CA GLY A 149 -2.55 4.09 9.46
C GLY A 149 -3.19 5.13 8.56
N GLY A 150 -2.30 5.86 7.87
CA GLY A 150 -2.63 6.97 7.00
C GLY A 150 -1.65 8.11 7.14
N PHE A 151 -2.03 9.25 6.58
CA PHE A 151 -1.33 10.51 6.72
C PHE A 151 -1.71 11.19 8.04
N VAL A 152 -0.71 11.70 8.74
CA VAL A 152 -0.90 12.59 9.89
C VAL A 152 -0.69 14.01 9.40
N TRP A 153 -1.66 14.89 9.67
CA TRP A 153 -1.57 16.32 9.42
C TRP A 153 -1.66 17.05 10.76
N SER A 154 -0.64 17.84 11.09
CA SER A 154 -0.56 18.57 12.36
C SER A 154 0.19 19.90 12.20
N LYS A 155 0.46 20.55 13.32
CA LYS A 155 1.34 21.71 13.42
C LYS A 155 2.33 21.51 14.56
N THR A 156 3.52 22.05 14.42
CA THR A 156 4.48 22.23 15.52
C THR A 156 3.98 23.28 16.50
N ALA A 157 4.62 23.39 17.67
CA ALA A 157 4.22 24.31 18.72
C ALA A 157 4.27 25.80 18.30
N ASP A 158 5.15 26.14 17.35
CA ASP A 158 5.26 27.47 16.73
C ASP A 158 4.26 27.70 15.57
N GLY A 159 3.42 26.71 15.26
CA GLY A 159 2.36 26.80 14.24
C GLY A 159 2.78 26.36 12.84
N SER A 160 4.03 25.97 12.60
CA SER A 160 4.49 25.47 11.30
C SER A 160 3.80 24.14 10.93
N PRO A 161 3.45 23.90 9.65
CA PRO A 161 2.85 22.63 9.24
C PRO A 161 3.77 21.44 9.51
N TRP A 162 3.22 20.37 10.07
CA TRP A 162 3.91 19.11 10.30
C TRP A 162 3.09 17.96 9.72
N PHE A 163 3.74 17.00 9.09
CA PHE A 163 3.09 15.82 8.55
C PHE A 163 3.97 14.58 8.68
N ALA A 164 3.32 13.41 8.73
CA ALA A 164 3.98 12.12 8.82
C ALA A 164 3.11 11.02 8.21
N THR A 165 3.67 9.83 8.03
CA THR A 165 2.95 8.63 7.59
C THR A 165 2.98 7.56 8.68
N ALA A 166 1.88 6.85 8.85
CA ALA A 166 1.80 5.63 9.65
C ALA A 166 1.30 4.51 8.73
N VAL A 167 2.20 3.63 8.27
CA VAL A 167 1.93 2.69 7.17
C VAL A 167 2.36 1.26 7.44
N GLN A 168 2.87 0.96 8.64
CA GLN A 168 3.45 -0.35 8.94
C GLN A 168 2.46 -1.52 8.78
N ASN A 169 1.22 -1.33 9.25
CA ASN A 169 0.19 -2.38 9.18
C ASN A 169 -0.69 -2.22 7.95
N ASP A 170 -1.04 -0.97 7.61
CA ASP A 170 -2.01 -0.68 6.57
C ASP A 170 -1.38 -0.51 5.17
N GLY A 171 -0.06 -0.61 5.04
CA GLY A 171 0.59 -0.61 3.74
C GLY A 171 1.04 0.76 3.26
N ALA A 172 2.06 0.74 2.40
CA ALA A 172 2.62 1.94 1.80
C ALA A 172 1.77 2.48 0.63
N ASP A 173 0.83 1.68 0.13
CA ASP A 173 -0.18 2.05 -0.87
C ASP A 173 -1.08 3.20 -0.40
N LEU A 174 -1.14 3.47 0.90
CA LEU A 174 -1.79 4.63 1.50
C LEU A 174 -1.19 5.98 1.08
N TRP A 175 -0.01 6.01 0.44
CA TRP A 175 0.56 7.26 -0.04
C TRP A 175 1.36 7.24 -1.35
N PHE A 176 1.79 6.07 -1.85
CA PHE A 176 2.35 5.96 -3.19
C PHE A 176 2.08 4.60 -3.83
N PRO A 177 2.12 4.48 -5.17
CA PRO A 177 1.91 3.19 -5.83
C PRO A 177 3.00 2.17 -5.45
N VAL A 178 2.65 0.97 -5.02
CA VAL A 178 3.66 0.01 -4.53
C VAL A 178 3.19 -1.43 -4.72
N LYS A 179 4.10 -2.40 -4.80
CA LYS A 179 3.74 -3.80 -4.60
C LYS A 179 3.72 -4.03 -3.09
N ASP A 180 2.53 -3.94 -2.51
CA ASP A 180 2.38 -3.79 -1.05
C ASP A 180 2.44 -5.14 -0.32
N HIS A 181 3.60 -5.78 -0.40
CA HIS A 181 3.80 -7.11 0.17
C HIS A 181 5.23 -7.25 0.76
N PRO A 182 5.38 -7.68 2.03
CA PRO A 182 6.66 -7.69 2.72
C PRO A 182 7.66 -8.71 2.16
N SER A 183 7.21 -9.67 1.33
CA SER A 183 8.11 -10.61 0.66
C SER A 183 8.93 -9.98 -0.47
N ASP A 184 8.59 -8.79 -0.93
CA ASP A 184 9.31 -8.10 -2.00
C ASP A 184 9.93 -6.82 -1.48
N LYS A 185 11.21 -6.93 -1.10
CA LYS A 185 11.98 -5.80 -0.60
C LYS A 185 12.74 -5.18 -1.77
N PRO A 186 12.52 -3.90 -2.11
CA PRO A 186 13.32 -3.22 -3.12
C PRO A 186 14.77 -3.08 -2.65
N GLU A 187 15.70 -3.08 -3.60
CA GLU A 187 17.13 -2.89 -3.35
C GLU A 187 17.41 -1.45 -2.93
N THR A 188 16.73 -0.49 -3.57
CA THR A 188 16.86 0.94 -3.27
C THR A 188 15.53 1.70 -3.41
N THR A 189 15.41 2.78 -2.65
CA THR A 189 14.34 3.78 -2.79
C THR A 189 14.99 5.16 -2.74
N THR A 190 14.68 6.03 -3.69
CA THR A 190 15.18 7.43 -3.75
C THR A 190 14.01 8.40 -3.74
#